data_AF-A0A150JAZ0-F1
#
_entry.id   AF-A0A150JAZ0-F1
#
_cell.length_a   1.000
_cell.length_b   1.000
_cell.length_c   1.000
_cell.angle_alpha   90.00
_cell.angle_beta   90.00
_cell.angle_gamma   90.00
#
_symmetry.space_group_name_H-M   'P 1'
#
loop_
_entity.id
_entity.type
_entity.pdbx_description
1 polymer ?
#
loop_
_entity_poly.entity_id
_entity_poly.type
_entity_poly.pdbx_seq_one_letter_code
_entity_poly.pdbx_strand_id
1 'polypeptide(L)'
;MKKVITISLVLVFLLGTLTVAMTLANGDITVNSTKVQKGDIIIVTSVGCSNPNDPTISNEEAYRVEKFSNRETISEATQTYQWKYKAKQIGNVTFTGYCGGTATVYIAPKEQPMYFFMKIIGFGKKK
;
A
#
# COMPACT_ATOMS: atom_id res chain seq x y z
N MET A 1 -35.01 18.69 22.49
CA MET A 1 -33.72 17.98 22.70
C MET A 1 -33.45 17.05 21.51
N LYS A 2 -32.85 17.56 20.41
CA LYS A 2 -32.56 16.78 19.18
C LYS A 2 -31.32 17.31 18.42
N LYS A 3 -30.33 17.86 19.13
CA LYS A 3 -29.16 18.50 18.49
C LYS A 3 -27.79 18.02 19.01
N VAL A 4 -27.74 16.98 19.85
CA VAL A 4 -26.49 16.58 20.52
C VAL A 4 -25.86 15.31 19.93
N ILE A 5 -26.59 14.54 19.11
CA ILE A 5 -26.11 13.23 18.63
C ILE A 5 -25.24 13.35 17.36
N THR A 6 -25.38 14.41 16.58
CA THR A 6 -24.72 14.52 15.27
C THR A 6 -23.24 14.93 15.34
N ILE A 7 -22.77 15.46 16.47
CA ILE A 7 -21.39 15.97 16.59
C ILE A 7 -20.38 14.84 16.91
N SER A 8 -20.81 13.75 17.56
CA SER A 8 -19.90 12.64 17.90
C SER A 8 -19.46 11.79 16.70
N LEU A 9 -20.18 11.80 15.58
CA LEU A 9 -19.83 10.96 14.43
C LEU A 9 -18.77 11.59 13.50
N VAL A 10 -18.61 12.92 13.54
CA VAL A 10 -17.59 13.62 12.73
C VAL A 10 -16.21 13.56 13.38
N LEU A 11 -16.15 13.50 14.72
CA LEU A 11 -14.89 13.49 15.45
C LEU A 11 -14.14 12.15 15.38
N VAL A 12 -14.84 11.05 15.09
CA VAL A 12 -14.22 9.71 14.96
C VAL A 12 -13.53 9.52 13.60
N PHE A 13 -13.88 10.31 12.58
CA PHE A 13 -13.21 10.26 11.28
C PHE A 13 -11.90 11.06 11.20
N LEU A 14 -11.54 11.84 12.24
CA LEU A 14 -10.29 12.61 12.27
C LEU A 14 -9.08 11.82 12.82
N LEU A 15 -9.29 10.58 13.29
CA LEU A 15 -8.25 9.78 13.97
C LEU A 15 -7.76 8.57 13.16
N GLY A 16 -8.20 8.43 11.91
CA GLY A 16 -7.72 7.42 10.97
C GLY A 16 -6.36 7.78 10.36
N THR A 17 -5.32 7.85 11.19
CA THR A 17 -3.92 7.58 10.84
C THR A 17 -3.43 8.10 9.48
N LEU A 18 -3.26 9.41 9.36
CA LEU A 18 -2.30 9.97 8.41
C LEU A 18 -1.16 10.67 9.17
N THR A 19 -0.52 9.93 10.07
CA THR A 19 0.81 10.31 10.58
C THR A 19 1.84 9.84 9.56
N VAL A 20 1.96 10.56 8.45
CA VAL A 20 3.21 10.50 7.67
C VAL A 20 4.18 11.39 8.42
N ALA A 21 4.93 10.81 9.36
CA ALA A 21 6.13 11.45 9.87
C ALA A 21 7.12 11.52 8.70
N MET A 22 7.14 12.65 7.98
CA MET A 22 8.15 12.91 6.96
C MET A 22 9.33 13.59 7.64
N THR A 23 10.26 12.79 8.13
CA THR A 23 11.62 13.26 8.36
C THR A 23 12.21 13.64 7.00
N LEU A 24 12.58 14.91 6.84
CA LEU A 24 13.35 15.41 5.70
C LEU A 24 14.72 14.74 5.70
N ALA A 25 14.79 13.56 5.09
CA ALA A 25 16.02 12.91 4.67
C ALA A 25 16.04 12.92 3.14
N ASN A 26 17.20 13.25 2.56
CA ASN A 26 17.43 13.21 1.12
C ASN A 26 16.93 11.89 0.53
N GLY A 27 16.06 11.96 -0.47
CA GLY A 27 15.76 10.82 -1.34
C GLY A 27 15.04 9.64 -0.71
N ASP A 28 14.14 9.87 0.26
CA ASP A 28 13.46 8.76 0.93
C ASP A 28 12.35 8.14 0.07
N ILE A 29 12.13 6.84 0.23
CA ILE A 29 11.10 6.06 -0.46
C ILE A 29 10.17 5.42 0.56
N THR A 30 8.87 5.58 0.34
CA THR A 30 7.82 5.07 1.22
C THR A 30 6.79 4.28 0.44
N VAL A 31 6.02 3.47 1.15
CA VAL A 31 4.92 2.67 0.61
C VAL A 31 3.64 3.01 1.36
N ASN A 32 2.50 2.91 0.67
CA ASN A 32 1.19 3.15 1.29
C ASN A 32 0.86 2.17 2.44
N SER A 33 1.41 0.97 2.39
CA SER A 33 1.30 -0.02 3.46
C SER A 33 2.47 -1.00 3.40
N THR A 34 2.95 -1.43 4.57
CA THR A 34 3.96 -2.50 4.69
C THR A 34 3.37 -3.90 4.55
N LYS A 35 2.03 -4.02 4.51
CA LYS A 35 1.31 -5.28 4.28
C LYS A 35 0.12 -5.06 3.34
N VAL A 36 0.05 -5.86 2.27
CA VAL A 36 -1.05 -5.83 1.28
C VAL A 36 -1.53 -7.25 0.98
N GLN A 37 -2.71 -7.42 0.40
CA GLN A 37 -3.16 -8.72 -0.09
C GLN A 37 -2.79 -8.94 -1.55
N LYS A 38 -2.64 -10.19 -1.96
CA LYS A 38 -2.49 -10.56 -3.37
C LYS A 38 -3.65 -9.97 -4.20
N GLY A 39 -3.30 -9.25 -5.26
CA GLY A 39 -4.22 -8.54 -6.15
C GLY A 39 -4.37 -7.05 -5.84
N ASP A 40 -3.91 -6.58 -4.69
CA ASP A 40 -3.97 -5.18 -4.30
C ASP A 40 -2.93 -4.32 -5.04
N ILE A 41 -3.13 -3.01 -5.00
CA ILE A 41 -2.20 -2.02 -5.53
C ILE A 41 -1.29 -1.50 -4.41
N ILE A 42 0.01 -1.62 -4.62
CA ILE A 42 1.06 -1.01 -3.84
C ILE A 42 1.38 0.35 -4.47
N ILE A 43 1.36 1.40 -3.66
CA ILE A 43 1.76 2.74 -4.09
C ILE A 43 3.11 3.04 -3.45
N VAL A 44 4.11 3.24 -4.28
CA VAL A 44 5.46 3.60 -3.89
C VAL A 44 5.63 5.10 -4.12
N THR A 45 6.08 5.83 -3.11
CA THR A 45 6.25 7.30 -3.15
C THR A 45 7.69 7.66 -2.87
N SER A 46 8.31 8.48 -3.71
CA SER A 46 9.59 9.12 -3.44
C SER A 46 9.38 10.61 -3.16
N VAL A 47 10.10 11.15 -2.18
CA VAL A 47 10.04 12.57 -1.78
C VAL A 47 11.45 13.15 -1.72
N GLY A 48 11.63 14.39 -2.19
CA GLY A 48 12.93 15.07 -2.11
C GLY A 48 14.00 14.48 -3.03
N CYS A 49 13.59 13.85 -4.13
CA CYS A 49 14.48 13.34 -5.16
C CYS A 49 14.15 14.02 -6.49
N SER A 50 15.10 14.74 -7.09
CA SER A 50 14.89 15.42 -8.37
C SER A 50 14.77 14.40 -9.50
N ASN A 51 13.58 14.27 -10.09
CA ASN A 51 13.31 13.44 -11.28
C ASN A 51 13.83 11.98 -11.17
N PRO A 52 13.39 11.19 -10.17
CA PRO A 52 13.84 9.82 -9.95
C PRO A 52 13.47 8.88 -11.09
N ASN A 53 14.36 7.95 -11.41
CA ASN A 53 14.01 6.76 -12.19
C ASN A 53 13.01 5.87 -11.41
N ASP A 54 12.45 4.87 -12.09
CA ASP A 54 11.59 3.89 -11.45
C ASP A 54 12.30 3.20 -10.26
N PRO A 55 11.58 2.89 -9.18
CA PRO A 55 12.10 2.07 -8.09
C PRO A 55 12.63 0.73 -8.60
N THR A 56 13.79 0.35 -8.11
CA THR A 56 14.41 -0.94 -8.44
C THR A 56 13.89 -2.01 -7.48
N ILE A 57 13.67 -3.21 -8.01
CA ILE A 57 13.27 -4.40 -7.25
C ILE A 57 14.29 -5.49 -7.58
N SER A 58 14.69 -6.27 -6.58
CA SER A 58 15.56 -7.43 -6.81
C SER A 58 14.95 -8.37 -7.86
N ASN A 59 15.79 -8.96 -8.72
CA ASN A 59 15.34 -9.92 -9.73
C ASN A 59 14.60 -11.11 -9.13
N GLU A 60 14.97 -11.53 -7.91
CA GLU A 60 14.33 -12.62 -7.17
C GLU A 60 12.95 -12.23 -6.60
N GLU A 61 12.58 -10.96 -6.65
CA GLU A 61 11.32 -10.45 -6.12
C GLU A 61 10.44 -9.81 -7.19
N ALA A 62 11.03 -9.44 -8.33
CA ALA A 62 10.35 -8.76 -9.43
C ALA A 62 9.11 -9.52 -9.94
N TYR A 63 9.13 -10.86 -9.91
CA TYR A 63 7.98 -11.68 -10.30
C TYR A 63 6.77 -11.57 -9.34
N ARG A 64 6.96 -11.00 -8.14
CA ARG A 64 5.91 -10.84 -7.12
C ARG A 64 5.00 -9.66 -7.39
N VAL A 65 5.45 -8.70 -8.19
CA VAL A 65 4.66 -7.53 -8.56
C VAL A 65 4.65 -7.30 -10.06
N GLU A 66 3.75 -6.46 -10.53
CA GLU A 66 3.71 -6.00 -11.92
C GLU A 66 3.49 -4.50 -11.91
N LYS A 67 4.27 -3.78 -12.73
CA LYS A 67 4.09 -2.33 -12.86
C LYS A 67 2.69 -2.06 -13.41
N PHE A 68 1.90 -1.32 -12.64
CA PHE A 68 0.50 -1.03 -12.95
C PHE A 68 0.35 0.36 -13.60
N SER A 69 1.19 1.32 -13.21
CA SER A 69 1.21 2.66 -13.82
C SER A 69 2.63 3.16 -14.05
N ASN A 70 2.76 4.09 -15.00
CA ASN A 70 3.95 4.92 -15.11
C ASN A 70 4.06 5.88 -13.92
N ARG A 71 5.24 6.51 -13.81
CA ARG A 71 5.55 7.53 -12.82
C ARG A 71 4.55 8.69 -12.93
N GLU A 72 4.02 9.10 -11.79
CA GLU A 72 3.13 10.24 -11.63
C GLU A 72 3.82 11.31 -10.78
N THR A 73 3.84 12.56 -11.23
CA THR A 73 4.33 13.68 -10.42
C THR A 73 3.18 14.19 -9.55
N ILE A 74 3.32 14.07 -8.24
CA ILE A 74 2.30 14.50 -7.27
C ILE A 74 2.53 15.94 -6.85
N SER A 75 3.79 16.36 -6.75
CA SER A 75 4.16 17.73 -6.38
C SER A 75 5.57 18.04 -6.87
N GLU A 76 5.71 19.08 -7.68
CA GLU A 76 7.02 19.57 -8.13
C GLU A 76 7.75 20.31 -7.00
N ALA A 77 7.03 21.06 -6.16
CA ALA A 77 7.61 21.85 -5.07
C ALA A 77 8.32 20.98 -4.01
N THR A 78 7.77 19.80 -3.72
CA THR A 78 8.33 18.83 -2.76
C THR A 78 9.04 17.66 -3.45
N GLN A 79 9.13 17.70 -4.79
CA GLN A 79 9.72 16.63 -5.59
C GLN A 79 9.13 15.24 -5.24
N THR A 80 7.80 15.16 -5.24
CA THR A 80 7.05 13.95 -4.87
C THR A 80 6.59 13.21 -6.11
N TYR A 81 7.00 11.94 -6.22
CA TYR A 81 6.69 11.08 -7.35
C TYR A 81 6.09 9.76 -6.87
N GLN A 82 5.16 9.20 -7.65
CA GLN A 82 4.49 7.95 -7.32
C GLN A 82 4.53 6.93 -8.44
N TRP A 83 4.58 5.65 -8.04
CA TRP A 83 4.46 4.49 -8.91
C TRP A 83 3.47 3.50 -8.32
N LYS A 84 2.68 2.87 -9.18
CA LYS A 84 1.70 1.86 -8.76
C LYS A 84 2.14 0.50 -9.25
N TYR A 85 2.15 -0.47 -8.35
CA TYR A 85 2.49 -1.87 -8.62
C TYR A 85 1.36 -2.77 -8.16
N LYS A 86 0.99 -3.77 -8.97
CA LYS A 86 0.00 -4.78 -8.62
C LYS A 86 0.67 -5.98 -7.95
N ALA A 87 0.17 -6.39 -6.79
CA ALA A 87 0.68 -7.56 -6.07
C ALA A 87 0.21 -8.88 -6.75
N LYS A 88 1.14 -9.73 -7.22
CA LYS A 88 0.86 -10.97 -7.96
C LYS A 88 1.15 -12.24 -7.19
N GLN A 89 2.25 -12.28 -6.45
CA GLN A 89 2.65 -13.46 -5.67
C GLN A 89 2.86 -13.09 -4.20
N ILE A 90 2.66 -14.08 -3.33
CA ILE A 90 2.86 -13.95 -1.89
C ILE A 90 4.35 -13.83 -1.60
N GLY A 91 4.71 -13.06 -0.57
CA GLY A 91 6.09 -12.88 -0.11
C GLY A 91 6.45 -11.41 0.07
N ASN A 92 7.69 -11.18 0.49
CA ASN A 92 8.22 -9.82 0.62
C ASN A 92 8.62 -9.27 -0.74
N VAL A 93 8.50 -7.96 -0.92
CA VAL A 93 9.10 -7.24 -2.05
C VAL A 93 9.72 -5.96 -1.52
N THR A 94 10.99 -5.73 -1.87
CA THR A 94 11.75 -4.56 -1.45
C THR A 94 11.91 -3.62 -2.63
N PHE A 95 11.39 -2.40 -2.48
CA PHE A 95 11.57 -1.31 -3.42
C PHE A 95 12.76 -0.46 -2.98
N THR A 96 13.71 -0.24 -3.89
CA THR A 96 14.86 0.64 -3.66
C THR A 96 14.69 1.89 -4.49
N GLY A 97 14.76 3.06 -3.84
CA GLY A 97 14.64 4.35 -4.52
C GLY A 97 15.92 4.75 -5.23
N TYR A 98 15.78 5.52 -6.32
CA TYR A 98 16.92 6.04 -7.08
C TYR A 98 17.84 6.93 -6.25
N CYS A 99 17.27 7.78 -5.40
CA CYS A 99 18.04 8.65 -4.49
C CYS A 99 18.38 7.98 -3.15
N GLY A 100 18.19 6.67 -3.03
CA GLY A 100 18.36 5.92 -1.79
C GLY A 100 17.04 5.50 -1.16
N GLY A 101 17.14 4.96 0.07
CA GLY A 101 16.01 4.43 0.81
C GLY A 101 15.53 3.06 0.29
N THR A 102 14.93 2.29 1.20
CA THR A 102 14.30 1.01 0.87
C THR A 102 12.99 0.89 1.59
N ALA A 103 11.95 0.44 0.89
CA ALA A 103 10.66 0.14 1.47
C ALA A 103 10.30 -1.32 1.18
N THR A 104 10.03 -2.09 2.22
CA THR A 104 9.62 -3.50 2.10
C THR A 104 8.13 -3.65 2.32
N VAL A 105 7.47 -4.41 1.46
CA VAL A 105 6.05 -4.76 1.56
C VAL A 105 5.90 -6.27 1.62
N TYR A 106 5.14 -6.77 2.59
CA TYR A 106 4.71 -8.16 2.63
C TYR A 106 3.38 -8.33 1.90
N ILE A 107 3.37 -9.16 0.85
CA ILE A 107 2.16 -9.55 0.13
C ILE A 107 1.60 -10.81 0.80
N ALA A 108 0.49 -10.66 1.49
CA ALA A 108 -0.25 -11.74 2.12
C ALA A 108 -1.17 -12.46 1.11
N PRO A 109 -1.53 -13.73 1.35
CA PRO A 109 -2.64 -14.36 0.65
C PRO A 109 -3.90 -13.50 0.81
N LYS A 110 -4.69 -13.41 -0.27
CA LYS A 110 -6.03 -12.85 -0.18
C LYS A 110 -6.89 -13.83 0.60
N GLU A 111 -7.53 -13.37 1.67
CA GLU A 111 -8.47 -14.20 2.41
C GLU A 111 -9.59 -14.62 1.47
N GLN A 112 -9.60 -15.90 1.09
CA GLN A 112 -10.77 -16.49 0.47
C GLN A 112 -11.75 -16.77 1.61
N PRO A 113 -13.01 -16.33 1.53
CA PRO A 113 -13.96 -16.61 2.59
C PRO A 113 -14.14 -18.14 2.68
N MET A 114 -13.55 -18.75 3.72
CA MET A 114 -13.79 -20.14 4.11
C MET A 114 -15.29 -20.48 4.18
N TYR A 115 -16.13 -19.46 4.34
CA TYR A 115 -17.59 -19.53 4.27
C TYR A 115 -18.12 -20.15 2.97
N PHE A 116 -17.46 -19.95 1.82
CA PHE A 116 -17.88 -20.57 0.57
C PHE A 116 -17.58 -22.08 0.54
N PHE A 117 -16.41 -22.49 1.05
CA PHE A 117 -16.06 -23.90 1.13
C PHE A 117 -16.91 -24.65 2.14
N MET A 118 -17.17 -24.09 3.34
CA MET A 118 -18.04 -24.69 4.35
C MET A 118 -19.48 -24.92 3.88
N LYS A 119 -19.99 -24.06 2.98
CA LYS A 119 -21.32 -24.21 2.38
C LYS A 119 -21.36 -25.32 1.31
N ILE A 120 -20.27 -25.54 0.57
CA ILE A 120 -20.14 -26.62 -0.43
C ILE A 120 -19.98 -27.99 0.24
N ILE A 121 -19.19 -28.09 1.33
CA ILE A 121 -18.98 -29.35 2.07
C ILE A 121 -20.10 -29.69 3.08
N GLY A 122 -21.26 -29.03 3.01
CA GLY A 122 -22.47 -29.47 3.71
C GLY A 122 -22.53 -29.19 5.22
N PHE A 123 -21.57 -28.48 5.80
CA PHE A 123 -21.58 -28.14 7.25
C PHE A 123 -22.62 -27.06 7.64
N GLY A 124 -23.42 -26.58 6.69
CA GLY A 124 -24.47 -25.57 6.91
C GLY A 124 -25.88 -26.12 7.18
N LYS A 125 -26.12 -27.45 7.11
CA LYS A 125 -27.41 -28.02 7.53
C LYS A 125 -27.38 -28.30 9.03
N LYS A 126 -27.64 -27.28 9.83
CA LYS A 126 -28.20 -27.54 11.17
C LYS A 126 -29.60 -28.13 10.95
N LYS A 127 -29.84 -29.30 11.55
CA LYS A 127 -31.17 -29.88 11.73
C LYS A 127 -32.06 -28.93 12.54
#